data_AF-A0A651H2T7-F1
#
_entry.id   AF-A0A651H2T7-F1
#
_cell.length_a   1.000
_cell.length_b   1.000
_cell.length_c   1.000
_cell.angle_alpha   90.00
_cell.angle_beta   90.00
_cell.angle_gamma   90.00
#
_symmetry.space_group_name_H-M   'P 1'
#
loop_
_entity.id
_entity.type
_entity.pdbx_description
1 polymer ?
#
loop_
_entity_poly.entity_id
_entity_poly.type
_entity_poly.pdbx_seq_one_letter_code
_entity_poly.pdbx_strand_id
1 'polypeptide(L)'
;PPPEPPPTRKVELTYQGFFENSRGERVAWILKDGELGLVAVEQEVAEGWMLTEVRPEGIVLRQDEEHQLELRFNQRTEVAVPQ
;
A
#
# COMPACT_ATOMS: atom_id res chain seq x y z
N PRO A 1 -10.45 -11.09 30.39
CA PRO A 1 -11.10 -10.75 29.10
C PRO A 1 -9.99 -10.59 28.06
N PRO A 2 -10.16 -10.98 26.79
CA PRO A 2 -9.19 -10.63 25.76
C PRO A 2 -9.14 -9.10 25.60
N PRO A 3 -7.97 -8.52 25.29
CA PRO A 3 -7.86 -7.09 25.01
C PRO A 3 -8.76 -6.72 23.82
N GLU A 4 -9.41 -5.55 23.89
CA GLU A 4 -10.15 -5.02 22.76
C GLU A 4 -9.20 -4.80 21.57
N PRO A 5 -9.59 -5.14 20.33
CA PRO A 5 -8.77 -4.85 19.18
C PRO A 5 -8.50 -3.34 19.07
N PRO A 6 -7.30 -2.93 18.63
CA PRO A 6 -6.97 -1.52 18.50
C PRO A 6 -7.96 -0.80 17.57
N PRO A 7 -8.25 0.48 17.83
CA PRO A 7 -9.09 1.27 16.94
C PRO A 7 -8.48 1.30 15.54
N THR A 8 -9.34 1.22 14.53
CA THR A 8 -8.93 1.29 13.12
C THR A 8 -9.60 2.48 12.43
N ARG A 9 -8.89 3.09 11.49
CA ARG A 9 -9.42 4.09 10.56
C ARG A 9 -9.37 3.57 9.14
N LYS A 10 -10.26 4.10 8.29
CA LYS A 10 -10.24 3.81 6.85
C LYS A 10 -9.31 4.78 6.13
N VAL A 11 -8.51 4.25 5.22
CA VAL A 11 -7.65 5.02 4.31
C VAL A 11 -7.97 4.60 2.89
N GLU A 12 -8.06 5.57 1.98
CA GLU A 12 -8.22 5.32 0.56
C GLU A 12 -6.85 5.20 -0.11
N LEU A 13 -6.60 4.09 -0.82
CA LEU A 13 -5.40 3.85 -1.59
C LEU A 13 -5.74 3.67 -3.08
N THR A 14 -4.96 4.30 -3.96
CA THR A 14 -5.03 4.08 -5.41
C THR A 14 -3.63 4.00 -6.00
N TYR A 15 -3.32 2.92 -6.71
CA TYR A 15 -2.05 2.75 -7.42
C TYR A 15 -2.09 3.46 -8.78
N GLN A 16 -1.14 4.36 -9.04
CA GLN A 16 -1.11 5.23 -10.22
C GLN A 16 -0.03 4.85 -11.24
N GLY A 17 0.61 3.69 -11.09
CA GLY A 17 1.71 3.24 -11.94
C GLY A 17 3.06 3.32 -11.24
N PHE A 18 4.12 2.95 -11.96
CA PHE A 18 5.48 2.88 -11.42
C PHE A 18 6.51 3.35 -12.43
N PHE A 19 7.72 3.61 -11.96
CA PHE A 19 8.90 3.74 -12.79
C PHE A 19 10.06 2.95 -12.20
N GLU A 20 11.06 2.66 -13.02
CA GLU A 20 12.32 2.08 -12.58
C GLU A 20 13.36 3.21 -12.47
N ASN A 21 14.01 3.33 -11.32
CA ASN A 21 15.04 4.35 -11.13
C ASN A 21 16.40 3.89 -11.70
N SER A 22 17.42 4.77 -11.65
CA SER A 22 18.76 4.45 -12.18
C SER A 22 19.48 3.31 -11.44
N ARG A 23 18.95 2.83 -10.32
CA ARG A 23 19.46 1.69 -9.55
C ARG A 23 18.72 0.38 -9.87
N GLY A 24 17.75 0.41 -10.79
CA GLY A 24 16.91 -0.75 -11.10
C GLY A 24 15.79 -0.97 -10.09
N GLU A 25 15.54 -0.03 -9.17
CA GLU A 25 14.48 -0.16 -8.16
C GLU A 25 13.15 0.32 -8.76
N ARG A 26 12.09 -0.49 -8.60
CA ARG A 26 10.73 -0.09 -8.95
C ARG A 26 10.13 0.78 -7.86
N VAL A 27 9.68 1.97 -8.25
CA VAL A 27 9.04 2.94 -7.36
C VAL A 27 7.61 3.18 -7.85
N ALA A 28 6.64 2.93 -6.98
CA ALA A 28 5.22 3.09 -7.26
C ALA A 28 4.74 4.50 -6.89
N TRP A 29 3.86 5.04 -7.72
CA TRP A 29 3.03 6.20 -7.41
C TRP A 29 1.74 5.73 -6.75
N ILE A 30 1.44 6.25 -5.56
CA ILE A 30 0.25 5.84 -4.80
C ILE A 30 -0.47 7.10 -4.29
N LEU A 31 -1.76 7.22 -4.59
CA LEU A 31 -2.65 8.19 -3.95
C LEU A 31 -3.12 7.61 -2.64
N LYS A 32 -2.88 8.34 -1.55
CA LYS A 32 -3.36 8.04 -0.20
C LYS A 32 -4.23 9.19 0.27
N ASP A 33 -5.52 8.95 0.48
CA ASP A 33 -6.50 9.97 0.87
C ASP A 33 -6.46 11.24 -0.04
N GLY A 34 -6.15 11.03 -1.32
CA GLY A 34 -6.01 12.10 -2.32
C GLY A 34 -4.63 12.76 -2.42
N GLU A 35 -3.68 12.41 -1.55
CA GLU A 35 -2.29 12.86 -1.63
C GLU A 35 -1.42 11.86 -2.39
N LEU A 36 -0.67 12.33 -3.39
CA LEU A 36 0.19 11.48 -4.21
C LEU A 36 1.57 11.31 -3.55
N GLY A 37 1.94 10.07 -3.26
CA GLY A 37 3.24 9.69 -2.72
C GLY A 37 4.01 8.73 -3.64
N LEU A 38 5.31 8.64 -3.38
CA LEU A 38 6.23 7.68 -4.00
C LEU A 38 6.64 6.64 -2.97
N VAL A 39 6.49 5.37 -3.30
CA VAL A 39 6.85 4.26 -2.40
C VAL A 39 7.62 3.20 -3.17
N ALA A 40 8.80 2.82 -2.66
CA ALA A 40 9.57 1.71 -3.21
C ALA A 40 9.21 0.40 -2.51
N VAL A 41 9.63 -0.72 -3.09
CA VAL A 41 9.49 -2.04 -2.44
C VAL A 41 10.18 -2.03 -1.08
N GLU A 42 9.60 -2.73 -0.11
CA GLU A 42 9.96 -2.77 1.32
C GLU A 42 9.77 -1.44 2.06
N GLN A 43 8.96 -0.52 1.53
CA GLN A 43 8.54 0.69 2.25
C GLN A 43 7.05 0.68 2.58
N GLU A 44 6.70 1.44 3.62
CA GLU A 44 5.34 1.57 4.12
C GLU A 44 4.50 2.49 3.22
N VAL A 45 3.30 2.03 2.85
CA VAL A 45 2.31 2.79 2.07
C VAL A 45 1.29 3.45 2.99
N ALA A 46 0.78 2.66 3.92
CA ALA A 46 -0.14 3.09 4.96
C ALA A 46 0.21 2.33 6.23
N GLU A 47 -0.28 2.79 7.38
CA GLU A 47 0.14 2.27 8.68
C GLU A 47 -0.07 0.74 8.78
N GLY A 48 1.04 0.02 8.90
CA GLY A 48 1.12 -1.43 8.88
C GLY A 48 1.19 -2.07 7.49
N TRP A 49 0.82 -1.38 6.41
CA TRP A 49 0.84 -1.91 5.04
C TRP A 49 2.14 -1.59 4.30
N MET A 50 2.93 -2.62 4.05
CA MET A 50 4.22 -2.56 3.35
C MET A 50 4.06 -2.92 1.88
N LEU A 51 4.70 -2.17 0.98
CA LEU A 51 4.78 -2.52 -0.44
C LEU A 51 5.78 -3.67 -0.63
N THR A 52 5.31 -4.85 -1.02
CA THR A 52 6.19 -6.02 -1.21
C THR A 52 6.49 -6.31 -2.67
N GLU A 53 5.64 -5.86 -3.59
CA GLU A 53 5.85 -6.13 -5.02
C GLU A 53 5.23 -5.06 -5.91
N VAL A 54 5.92 -4.73 -7.01
CA VAL A 54 5.44 -3.81 -8.04
C VAL A 54 5.44 -4.51 -9.39
N ARG A 55 4.27 -4.59 -10.03
CA ARG A 55 4.04 -5.16 -11.36
C ARG A 55 3.34 -4.14 -12.28
N PRO A 56 3.37 -4.35 -13.61
CA PRO A 56 2.62 -3.51 -14.54
C PRO A 56 1.12 -3.44 -14.26
N GLU A 57 0.51 -4.57 -13.87
CA GLU A 57 -0.93 -4.69 -13.62
C GLU A 57 -1.38 -4.14 -12.25
N GLY A 58 -0.46 -4.04 -11.29
CA GLY A 58 -0.78 -3.70 -9.91
C GLY A 58 0.41 -3.81 -8.96
N ILE A 59 0.14 -3.54 -7.69
CA ILE A 59 1.09 -3.68 -6.59
C ILE A 59 0.54 -4.59 -5.51
N VAL A 60 1.43 -5.19 -4.75
CA VAL A 60 1.08 -6.04 -3.62
C VAL A 60 1.52 -5.37 -2.34
N LEU A 61 0.58 -5.18 -1.42
CA LEU A 61 0.81 -4.72 -0.07
C LEU A 61 0.65 -5.87 0.91
N ARG A 62 1.43 -5.85 1.98
CA ARG A 62 1.37 -6.83 3.07
C ARG A 62 1.31 -6.12 4.41
N GLN A 63 0.38 -6.53 5.27
CA GLN A 63 0.32 -6.06 6.65
C GLN A 63 0.99 -7.03 7.63
N ASP A 64 0.76 -8.32 7.44
CA ASP A 64 1.40 -9.42 8.18
C ASP A 64 1.43 -10.69 7.31
N GLU A 65 1.72 -11.86 7.88
CA GLU A 65 1.81 -13.11 7.11
C GLU A 65 0.48 -13.56 6.49
N GLU A 66 -0.67 -13.12 7.03
CA GLU A 66 -2.01 -13.54 6.61
C GLU A 66 -2.74 -12.45 5.80
N HIS A 67 -2.38 -11.19 5.99
CA HIS A 67 -3.04 -10.04 5.37
C HIS A 67 -2.21 -9.49 4.20
N GLN A 68 -2.63 -9.84 2.99
CA GLN A 68 -2.10 -9.33 1.73
C GLN A 68 -3.21 -8.64 0.93
N LEU A 69 -2.86 -7.55 0.26
CA LEU A 69 -3.76 -6.78 -0.58
C LEU A 69 -3.13 -6.51 -1.94
N GLU A 70 -3.88 -6.76 -3.00
CA GLU A 70 -3.51 -6.36 -4.35
C GLU A 70 -4.22 -5.06 -4.72
N LEU A 71 -3.45 -4.02 -5.05
CA LEU A 71 -3.97 -2.78 -5.61
C LEU A 71 -3.73 -2.78 -7.11
N ARG A 72 -4.81 -2.73 -7.90
CA ARG A 72 -4.73 -2.67 -9.36
C ARG A 72 -4.57 -1.24 -9.83
N PHE A 73 -4.02 -1.11 -11.04
CA PHE A 73 -3.82 0.19 -11.65
C PHE A 73 -5.12 1.01 -11.71
N ASN A 74 -5.05 2.21 -11.16
CA ASN A 74 -6.12 3.21 -11.11
C ASN A 74 -7.42 2.70 -10.44
N GLN A 75 -7.31 1.66 -9.60
CA GLN A 75 -8.40 1.15 -8.80
C GLN A 75 -8.31 1.71 -7.38
N ARG A 76 -9.39 2.37 -6.96
CA ARG A 76 -9.58 2.84 -5.59
C ARG A 76 -9.93 1.68 -4.67
N THR A 77 -9.19 1.55 -3.58
CA THR A 77 -9.40 0.53 -2.54
C THR A 77 -9.36 1.17 -1.16
N GLU A 78 -10.38 0.91 -0.34
CA GLU A 78 -10.37 1.29 1.07
C GLU A 78 -9.68 0.19 1.90
N VAL A 79 -8.76 0.60 2.78
CA VAL A 79 -8.09 -0.30 3.72
C VAL A 79 -8.30 0.18 5.15
N ALA A 80 -8.41 -0.78 6.08
CA ALA A 80 -8.38 -0.47 7.51
C ALA A 80 -6.91 -0.43 7.97
N VAL A 81 -6.56 0.63 8.70
CA VAL A 81 -5.25 0.79 9.33
C VAL A 81 -5.42 1.08 10.82
N PRO A 82 -4.45 0.73 11.68
CA PRO A 82 -4.45 1.14 13.07
C PRO A 82 -4.59 2.66 13.24
N GLN A 83 -5.17 3.11 14.36
CA GLN A 83 -5.30 4.52 14.75
C GLN A 83 -4.37 4.86 15.91
#